data_AF-A0A917HE66-F1
#
_entry.id   AF-A0A917HE66-F1
#
_cell.length_a   1.000
_cell.length_b   1.000
_cell.length_c   1.000
_cell.angle_alpha   90.00
_cell.angle_beta   90.00
_cell.angle_gamma   90.00
#
_symmetry.space_group_name_H-M   'P 1'
#
loop_
_entity.id
_entity.type
_entity.pdbx_description
1 polymer ?
#
loop_
_entity_poly.entity_id
_entity_poly.type
_entity_poly.pdbx_seq_one_letter_code
_entity_poly.pdbx_strand_id
1 'polypeptide(L)'
;MKAPSQDGVVIAAGTVRGTQSFVHVLSQCWKRPSWTALEVLWRWVYGIPALLVLWYEGTKILQTAPLDLPALKSMSILDAMGSAKTLAEAMAVVLPPVAHVLAWLGPLLVLVWVVVSSIGRTVVLRRVDSSLHARVGTLIVLQSVRVVALLGSFAIWFVCMQWAARVNIVGPIAAGGEPNLVGYCAMVIVGTLGLFSLWAIASWGLSVAPLLAMLRDIGVGKSFAAAFRLGPLKSKLMEINLVMGIVKIALIVLAMVLSATPLPFEAVATPQFLTWWWAGVTVIYFVASDFFHVARLVAYLELWRAYEGSSLG
;
A
#
# COMPACT_ATOMS: atom_id res chain seq x y z
N MET A 1 -5.28 -39.25 -21.35
CA MET A 1 -4.72 -37.90 -21.24
C MET A 1 -5.80 -36.90 -21.62
N LYS A 2 -6.37 -36.19 -20.64
CA LYS A 2 -7.37 -35.14 -20.88
C LYS A 2 -6.60 -33.83 -21.05
N ALA A 3 -6.75 -33.15 -22.18
CA ALA A 3 -6.16 -31.83 -22.38
C ALA A 3 -6.62 -30.89 -21.24
N PRO A 4 -5.72 -30.13 -20.60
CA PRO A 4 -6.15 -29.13 -19.62
C PRO A 4 -6.94 -28.06 -20.36
N SER A 5 -8.13 -27.74 -19.88
CA SER A 5 -8.94 -26.70 -20.48
C SER A 5 -8.23 -25.35 -20.32
N GLN A 6 -7.95 -24.70 -21.46
CA GLN A 6 -7.45 -23.33 -21.55
C GLN A 6 -8.59 -22.32 -21.27
N ASP A 7 -9.29 -22.50 -20.15
CA ASP A 7 -10.44 -21.65 -19.81
C ASP A 7 -9.97 -20.43 -19.02
N GLY A 8 -9.52 -19.39 -19.72
CA GLY A 8 -9.37 -18.07 -19.10
C GLY A 8 -8.47 -17.06 -19.80
N VAL A 9 -7.63 -17.52 -20.73
CA VAL A 9 -6.79 -16.62 -21.54
C VAL A 9 -7.44 -16.46 -22.91
N VAL A 10 -8.04 -15.30 -23.17
CA VAL A 10 -8.52 -14.94 -24.50
C VAL A 10 -7.29 -14.67 -25.39
N ILE A 11 -6.80 -15.71 -26.06
CA ILE A 11 -5.77 -15.61 -27.08
C ILE A 11 -6.44 -15.19 -28.39
N ALA A 12 -6.75 -13.90 -28.53
CA ALA A 12 -7.13 -13.36 -29.84
C ALA A 12 -5.84 -13.02 -30.60
N ALA A 13 -5.60 -13.72 -31.72
CA ALA A 13 -4.53 -13.43 -32.69
C ALA A 13 -3.11 -13.28 -32.07
N GLY A 14 -2.69 -14.23 -31.24
CA GLY A 14 -1.30 -14.31 -30.76
C GLY A 14 -0.84 -13.21 -29.79
N THR A 15 -1.73 -12.29 -29.38
CA THR A 15 -1.40 -11.21 -28.46
C THR A 15 -2.30 -11.24 -27.22
N VAL A 16 -1.76 -11.74 -26.11
CA VAL A 16 -2.45 -11.71 -24.81
C VAL A 16 -2.66 -10.24 -24.38
N ARG A 17 -3.93 -9.80 -24.33
CA ARG A 17 -4.32 -8.50 -23.79
C ARG A 17 -4.40 -8.58 -22.27
N GLY A 18 -3.43 -7.97 -21.57
CA GLY A 18 -3.27 -8.06 -20.12
C GLY A 18 -4.49 -7.59 -19.34
N THR A 19 -5.12 -6.50 -19.77
CA THR A 19 -6.34 -5.95 -19.18
C THR A 19 -7.59 -6.84 -19.34
N GLN A 20 -7.78 -7.49 -20.49
CA GLN A 20 -8.93 -8.40 -20.68
C GLN A 20 -8.77 -9.69 -19.87
N SER A 21 -7.54 -10.20 -19.75
CA SER A 21 -7.22 -11.30 -18.84
C SER A 21 -7.48 -10.91 -17.37
N PHE A 22 -7.18 -9.67 -16.97
CA PHE A 22 -7.41 -9.21 -15.60
C PHE A 22 -8.90 -9.21 -15.19
N VAL A 23 -9.82 -8.82 -16.08
CA VAL A 23 -11.26 -8.87 -15.79
C VAL A 23 -11.74 -10.31 -15.58
N HIS A 24 -11.21 -11.26 -16.35
CA HIS A 24 -11.53 -12.67 -16.15
C HIS A 24 -11.02 -13.18 -14.80
N VAL A 25 -9.79 -12.82 -14.41
CA VAL A 25 -9.22 -13.12 -13.10
C VAL A 25 -10.06 -12.56 -11.96
N LEU A 26 -10.57 -11.32 -12.09
CA LEU A 26 -11.46 -10.73 -11.09
C LEU A 26 -12.74 -11.56 -10.92
N SER A 27 -13.34 -12.01 -12.02
CA SER A 27 -14.53 -12.88 -11.98
C SER A 27 -14.23 -14.22 -11.29
N GLN A 28 -13.07 -14.82 -11.56
CA GLN A 28 -12.65 -16.05 -10.88
C GLN A 28 -12.44 -15.85 -9.37
N CYS A 29 -11.78 -14.75 -8.98
CA CYS A 29 -11.57 -14.41 -7.57
C CYS A 29 -12.90 -14.18 -6.86
N TRP A 30 -13.87 -13.56 -7.52
CA TRP A 30 -15.22 -13.38 -6.99
C TRP A 30 -15.94 -14.72 -6.75
N LYS A 31 -15.78 -15.68 -7.67
CA LYS A 31 -16.35 -17.03 -7.53
C LYS A 31 -15.69 -17.87 -6.43
N ARG A 32 -14.51 -17.47 -5.94
CA ARG A 32 -13.74 -18.18 -4.90
C ARG A 32 -13.44 -17.25 -3.73
N PRO A 33 -14.47 -16.86 -2.94
CA PRO A 33 -14.31 -15.88 -1.86
C PRO A 33 -13.38 -16.36 -0.75
N SER A 34 -13.12 -17.68 -0.64
CA SER A 34 -12.19 -18.25 0.32
C SER A 34 -10.75 -17.74 0.16
N TRP A 35 -10.34 -17.34 -1.05
CA TRP A 35 -9.02 -16.75 -1.28
C TRP A 35 -8.87 -15.38 -0.64
N THR A 36 -9.86 -14.52 -0.85
CA THR A 36 -9.93 -13.19 -0.23
C THR A 36 -10.13 -13.29 1.27
N ALA A 37 -11.00 -14.18 1.74
CA ALA A 37 -11.26 -14.38 3.16
C ALA A 37 -9.99 -14.80 3.92
N LEU A 38 -9.15 -15.66 3.33
CA LEU A 38 -7.89 -16.05 3.94
C LEU A 38 -6.91 -14.88 4.00
N GLU A 39 -6.82 -14.08 2.93
CA GLU A 39 -5.98 -12.88 2.90
C GLU A 39 -6.40 -11.86 3.98
N VAL A 40 -7.71 -11.60 4.09
CA VAL A 40 -8.28 -10.73 5.12
C VAL A 40 -8.00 -11.31 6.50
N LEU A 41 -8.26 -12.60 6.73
CA LEU A 41 -8.10 -13.23 8.04
C LEU A 41 -6.68 -13.07 8.59
N TRP A 42 -5.64 -13.44 7.83
CA TRP A 42 -4.27 -13.35 8.34
C TRP A 42 -3.83 -11.89 8.56
N ARG A 43 -4.29 -10.96 7.72
CA ARG A 43 -4.00 -9.53 7.89
C ARG A 43 -4.61 -8.98 9.16
N TRP A 44 -5.84 -9.40 9.48
CA TRP A 44 -6.53 -8.98 10.69
C TRP A 44 -5.98 -9.64 11.95
N VAL A 45 -5.50 -10.88 11.86
CA VAL A 45 -4.78 -11.57 12.96
C VAL A 45 -3.55 -10.76 13.41
N TYR A 46 -2.84 -10.10 12.49
CA TYR A 46 -1.77 -9.16 12.85
C TYR A 46 -2.30 -7.74 13.15
N GLY A 47 -3.24 -7.27 12.33
CA GLY A 47 -3.72 -5.90 12.31
C GLY A 47 -4.45 -5.51 13.60
N ILE A 48 -5.32 -6.37 14.13
CA ILE A 48 -6.03 -6.08 15.39
C ILE A 48 -5.03 -5.92 16.55
N PRO A 49 -4.14 -6.89 16.85
CA PRO A 49 -3.15 -6.70 17.91
C PRO A 49 -2.27 -5.47 17.71
N ALA A 50 -1.79 -5.23 16.48
CA ALA A 50 -0.98 -4.05 16.18
C ALA A 50 -1.74 -2.75 16.45
N LEU A 51 -3.01 -2.66 16.04
CA LEU A 51 -3.87 -1.50 16.31
C LEU A 51 -4.12 -1.31 17.81
N LEU A 52 -4.33 -2.40 18.58
CA LEU A 52 -4.51 -2.32 20.03
C LEU A 52 -3.25 -1.81 20.74
N VAL A 53 -2.07 -2.25 20.33
CA VAL A 53 -0.79 -1.75 20.87
C VAL A 53 -0.59 -0.28 20.52
N LEU A 54 -0.85 0.11 19.27
CA LEU A 54 -0.77 1.52 18.84
C LEU A 54 -1.78 2.40 19.57
N TRP A 55 -2.99 1.89 19.80
CA TRP A 55 -4.02 2.58 20.59
C TRP A 55 -3.58 2.75 22.05
N TYR A 56 -3.04 1.71 22.67
CA TYR A 56 -2.54 1.76 24.05
C TYR A 56 -1.42 2.79 24.21
N GLU A 57 -0.38 2.73 23.38
CA GLU A 57 0.72 3.70 23.46
C GLU A 57 0.28 5.11 23.06
N GLY A 58 -0.60 5.23 22.05
CA GLY A 58 -1.15 6.53 21.62
C GLY A 58 -1.96 7.22 22.72
N THR A 59 -2.83 6.47 23.41
CA THR A 59 -3.62 7.01 24.53
C THR A 59 -2.75 7.37 25.72
N LYS A 60 -1.73 6.56 26.03
CA LYS A 60 -0.74 6.87 27.06
C LYS A 60 0.02 8.16 26.76
N ILE A 61 0.50 8.35 25.52
CA ILE A 61 1.17 9.59 25.11
C ILE A 61 0.22 10.78 25.27
N LEU A 62 -1.00 10.68 24.77
CA LEU A 62 -2.00 11.76 24.84
C LEU A 62 -2.39 12.12 26.28
N GLN A 63 -2.41 11.17 27.21
CA GLN A 63 -2.67 11.43 28.63
C GLN A 63 -1.50 12.14 29.33
N THR A 64 -0.28 11.91 28.89
CA THR A 64 0.93 12.51 29.48
C THR A 64 1.34 13.84 28.85
N ALA A 65 0.92 14.09 27.60
CA ALA A 65 1.28 15.30 26.87
C ALA A 65 0.42 16.48 27.33
N PRO A 66 1.01 17.61 27.76
CA PRO A 66 0.27 18.84 28.07
C PRO A 66 -0.24 19.51 26.79
N LEU A 67 -1.30 18.96 26.21
CA LEU A 67 -1.94 19.49 25.00
C LEU A 67 -2.99 20.56 25.33
N ASP A 68 -2.88 21.72 24.69
CA ASP A 68 -3.94 22.73 24.68
C ASP A 68 -5.08 22.29 23.73
N LEU A 69 -5.93 21.41 24.22
CA LEU A 69 -7.10 20.92 23.49
C LEU A 69 -8.08 22.04 23.12
N PRO A 70 -8.32 23.07 23.95
CA PRO A 70 -9.07 24.26 23.54
C PRO A 70 -8.48 24.94 22.31
N ALA A 71 -7.17 25.22 22.29
CA ALA A 71 -6.51 25.87 21.16
C ALA A 71 -6.62 25.03 19.86
N LEU A 72 -6.46 23.71 19.97
CA LEU A 72 -6.64 22.80 18.83
C LEU A 72 -8.08 22.79 18.29
N LYS A 73 -9.08 22.89 19.17
CA LYS A 73 -10.49 22.95 18.77
C LYS A 73 -10.88 24.29 18.15
N SER A 74 -10.19 25.37 18.51
CA SER A 74 -10.43 26.72 17.97
C SER A 74 -9.69 27.01 16.66
N MET A 75 -8.93 26.06 16.11
CA MET A 75 -8.23 26.25 14.84
C MET A 75 -9.24 26.57 13.72
N SER A 76 -8.91 27.58 12.92
CA SER A 76 -9.76 28.07 11.84
C SER A 76 -9.02 28.00 10.52
N ILE A 77 -9.70 27.54 9.48
CA ILE A 77 -9.17 27.52 8.11
C ILE A 77 -8.91 28.95 7.60
N LEU A 78 -9.60 29.95 8.15
CA LEU A 78 -9.43 31.37 7.80
C LEU A 78 -8.16 31.99 8.39
N ASP A 79 -7.61 31.40 9.45
CA ASP A 79 -6.32 31.79 10.03
C ASP A 79 -5.32 30.63 9.91
N ALA A 80 -4.82 30.46 8.69
CA ALA A 80 -3.86 29.40 8.36
C ALA A 80 -2.54 29.55 9.15
N MET A 81 -2.11 30.79 9.43
CA MET A 81 -0.85 31.03 10.13
C MET A 81 -0.97 30.75 11.64
N GLY A 82 -2.06 31.21 12.27
CA GLY A 82 -2.36 30.87 13.66
C GLY A 82 -2.54 29.36 13.84
N SER A 83 -3.29 28.71 12.95
CA SER A 83 -3.47 27.25 12.98
C SER A 83 -2.16 26.49 12.78
N ALA A 84 -1.28 26.94 11.88
CA ALA A 84 0.05 26.35 11.70
C ALA A 84 0.93 26.49 12.95
N LYS A 85 0.87 27.64 13.62
CA LYS A 85 1.60 27.87 14.88
C LYS A 85 1.09 26.95 16.00
N THR A 86 -0.23 26.89 16.22
CA THR A 86 -0.84 25.99 17.22
C THR A 86 -0.47 24.53 16.96
N LEU A 87 -0.49 24.12 15.69
CA LEU A 87 -0.08 22.77 15.31
C LEU A 87 1.41 22.52 15.59
N ALA A 88 2.29 23.49 15.31
CA ALA A 88 3.71 23.39 15.59
C ALA A 88 4.00 23.26 17.09
N GLU A 89 3.29 24.03 17.92
CA GLU A 89 3.39 23.95 19.39
C GLU A 89 2.90 22.59 19.92
N ALA A 90 1.76 22.10 19.44
CA ALA A 90 1.26 20.77 19.78
C ALA A 90 2.23 19.66 19.35
N MET A 91 2.80 19.78 18.15
CA MET A 91 3.81 18.84 17.64
C MET A 91 5.09 18.87 18.48
N ALA A 92 5.55 20.03 18.96
CA ALA A 92 6.75 20.12 19.79
C ALA A 92 6.64 19.29 21.09
N VAL A 93 5.42 19.18 21.65
CA VAL A 93 5.14 18.40 22.85
C VAL A 93 4.94 16.91 22.55
N VAL A 94 4.21 16.58 21.48
CA VAL A 94 3.81 15.20 21.17
C VAL A 94 4.88 14.43 20.39
N LEU A 95 5.65 15.10 19.54
CA LEU A 95 6.59 14.44 18.64
C LEU A 95 7.73 13.71 19.38
N PRO A 96 8.35 14.24 20.45
CA PRO A 96 9.40 13.52 21.18
C PRO A 96 8.95 12.16 21.77
N PRO A 97 7.84 12.05 22.53
CA PRO A 97 7.39 10.75 23.04
C PRO A 97 6.92 9.81 21.91
N VAL A 98 6.28 10.34 20.86
CA VAL A 98 5.93 9.54 19.67
C VAL A 98 7.18 8.98 19.00
N ALA A 99 8.22 9.79 18.82
CA ALA A 99 9.47 9.36 18.21
C ALA A 99 10.18 8.29 19.06
N HIS A 100 10.16 8.44 20.39
CA HIS A 100 10.71 7.46 21.31
C HIS A 100 10.00 6.10 21.21
N VAL A 101 8.66 6.09 21.21
CA VAL A 101 7.89 4.85 21.05
C VAL A 101 8.12 4.25 19.66
N LEU A 102 8.07 5.07 18.61
CA LEU A 102 8.25 4.63 17.24
C LEU A 102 9.64 4.03 16.99
N ALA A 103 10.67 4.51 17.69
CA ALA A 103 12.04 4.03 17.55
C ALA A 103 12.21 2.53 17.88
N TRP A 104 11.43 1.99 18.82
CA TRP A 104 11.46 0.57 19.17
C TRP A 104 10.26 -0.20 18.62
N LEU A 105 9.05 0.38 18.70
CA LEU A 105 7.81 -0.28 18.29
C LEU A 105 7.71 -0.36 16.76
N GLY A 106 8.17 0.66 16.04
CA GLY A 106 8.16 0.70 14.59
C GLY A 106 8.93 -0.47 13.96
N PRO A 107 10.24 -0.65 14.28
CA PRO A 107 11.02 -1.80 13.80
C PRO A 107 10.41 -3.15 14.21
N LEU A 108 9.89 -3.26 15.43
CA LEU A 108 9.25 -4.49 15.92
C LEU A 108 8.01 -4.84 15.09
N LEU A 109 7.10 -3.89 14.89
CA LEU A 109 5.90 -4.07 14.07
C LEU A 109 6.27 -4.45 12.63
N VAL A 110 7.26 -3.78 12.04
CA VAL A 110 7.75 -4.11 10.70
C VAL A 110 8.30 -5.54 10.63
N LEU A 111 9.11 -5.95 11.59
CA LEU A 111 9.70 -7.29 11.62
C LEU A 111 8.62 -8.37 11.76
N VAL A 112 7.69 -8.21 12.70
CA VAL A 112 6.58 -9.14 12.91
C VAL A 112 5.69 -9.18 11.66
N TRP A 113 5.38 -8.02 11.07
CA TRP A 113 4.61 -7.95 9.82
C TRP A 113 5.28 -8.71 8.68
N VAL A 114 6.61 -8.58 8.50
CA VAL A 114 7.33 -9.31 7.46
C VAL A 114 7.19 -10.82 7.65
N VAL A 115 7.32 -11.32 8.87
CA VAL A 115 7.19 -12.75 9.19
C VAL A 115 5.75 -13.22 8.95
N VAL A 116 4.78 -12.57 9.57
CA VAL A 116 3.36 -12.95 9.46
C VAL A 116 2.87 -12.82 8.02
N SER A 117 3.25 -11.76 7.30
CA SER A 117 2.90 -11.59 5.89
C SER A 117 3.52 -12.65 4.99
N SER A 118 4.74 -13.11 5.28
CA SER A 118 5.39 -14.16 4.50
C SER A 118 4.69 -15.51 4.71
N ILE A 119 4.30 -15.82 5.96
CA ILE A 119 3.53 -17.02 6.28
C ILE A 119 2.14 -16.96 5.65
N GLY A 120 1.40 -15.88 5.89
CA GLY A 120 0.05 -15.68 5.36
C GLY A 120 -0.01 -15.80 3.84
N ARG A 121 0.93 -15.15 3.12
CA ARG A 121 1.02 -15.25 1.67
C ARG A 121 1.39 -16.65 1.18
N THR A 122 2.25 -17.37 1.90
CA THR A 122 2.55 -18.78 1.56
C THR A 122 1.28 -19.61 1.62
N VAL A 123 0.45 -19.41 2.66
CA VAL A 123 -0.82 -20.13 2.82
C VAL A 123 -1.81 -19.75 1.71
N VAL A 124 -1.99 -18.46 1.42
CA VAL A 124 -2.89 -17.99 0.33
C VAL A 124 -2.46 -18.57 -1.01
N LEU A 125 -1.18 -18.45 -1.37
CA LEU A 125 -0.67 -18.92 -2.66
C LEU A 125 -0.78 -20.44 -2.79
N ARG A 126 -0.46 -21.22 -1.74
CA ARG A 126 -0.64 -22.68 -1.75
C ARG A 126 -2.11 -23.11 -1.82
N ARG A 127 -3.03 -22.27 -1.34
CA ARG A 127 -4.47 -22.52 -1.45
C ARG A 127 -5.00 -22.24 -2.85
N VAL A 128 -4.40 -21.29 -3.57
CA VAL A 128 -4.68 -21.05 -4.99
C VAL A 128 -4.06 -22.15 -5.85
N ASP A 129 -2.85 -22.58 -5.53
CA ASP A 129 -2.10 -23.61 -6.25
C ASP A 129 -1.27 -24.49 -5.30
N SER A 130 -1.68 -25.74 -5.13
CA SER A 130 -1.02 -26.70 -4.24
C SER A 130 0.34 -27.18 -4.75
N SER A 131 0.68 -26.94 -6.03
CA SER A 131 1.97 -27.32 -6.61
C SER A 131 3.12 -26.38 -6.23
N LEU A 132 2.82 -25.24 -5.61
CA LEU A 132 3.81 -24.26 -5.19
C LEU A 132 4.62 -24.73 -3.97
N HIS A 133 5.95 -24.54 -4.03
CA HIS A 133 6.86 -24.89 -2.96
C HIS A 133 6.79 -23.88 -1.80
N ALA A 134 6.70 -24.39 -0.57
CA ALA A 134 6.67 -23.57 0.63
C ALA A 134 8.08 -23.07 0.99
N ARG A 135 8.44 -21.87 0.52
CA ARG A 135 9.74 -21.23 0.82
C ARG A 135 9.60 -20.00 1.71
N VAL A 136 9.11 -20.21 2.93
CA VAL A 136 8.86 -19.12 3.88
C VAL A 136 10.12 -18.28 4.14
N GLY A 137 11.30 -18.91 4.29
CA GLY A 137 12.57 -18.18 4.48
C GLY A 137 12.92 -17.25 3.33
N THR A 138 12.82 -17.72 2.09
CA THR A 138 13.05 -16.89 0.89
C THR A 138 12.03 -15.76 0.80
N LEU A 139 10.76 -16.03 1.12
CA LEU A 139 9.70 -15.02 1.12
C LEU A 139 9.93 -13.95 2.19
N ILE A 140 10.42 -14.31 3.38
CA ILE A 140 10.79 -13.37 4.44
C ILE A 140 11.84 -12.39 3.93
N VAL A 141 12.92 -12.89 3.30
CA VAL A 141 13.98 -12.03 2.77
C VAL A 141 13.45 -11.13 1.65
N LEU A 142 12.71 -11.69 0.68
CA LEU A 142 12.15 -10.91 -0.43
C LEU A 142 11.14 -9.86 0.06
N GLN A 143 10.33 -10.19 1.06
CA GLN A 143 9.39 -9.27 1.67
C GLN A 143 10.11 -8.19 2.48
N SER A 144 11.21 -8.52 3.16
CA SER A 144 12.07 -7.55 3.85
C SER A 144 12.62 -6.53 2.86
N VAL A 145 13.20 -6.99 1.74
CA VAL A 145 13.70 -6.09 0.67
C VAL A 145 12.61 -5.17 0.17
N ARG A 146 11.39 -5.70 -0.04
CA ARG A 146 10.25 -4.89 -0.47
C ARG A 146 9.84 -3.83 0.56
N VAL A 147 9.81 -4.18 1.85
CA VAL A 147 9.47 -3.22 2.91
C VAL A 147 10.57 -2.16 3.04
N VAL A 148 11.84 -2.54 2.99
CA VAL A 148 12.97 -1.60 3.00
C VAL A 148 12.89 -0.64 1.81
N ALA A 149 12.61 -1.15 0.60
CA ALA A 149 12.43 -0.31 -0.58
C ALA A 149 11.26 0.67 -0.42
N LEU A 150 10.15 0.23 0.18
CA LEU A 150 9.00 1.09 0.46
C LEU A 150 9.35 2.18 1.48
N LEU A 151 9.98 1.82 2.61
CA LEU A 151 10.43 2.76 3.62
C LEU A 151 11.44 3.77 3.05
N GLY A 152 12.37 3.30 2.22
CA GLY A 152 13.31 4.14 1.49
C GLY A 152 12.61 5.13 0.55
N SER A 153 11.57 4.68 -0.17
CA SER A 153 10.77 5.58 -1.02
C SER A 153 10.05 6.65 -0.19
N PHE A 154 9.50 6.31 0.96
CA PHE A 154 8.88 7.28 1.88
C PHE A 154 9.91 8.26 2.45
N ALA A 155 11.10 7.79 2.81
CA ALA A 155 12.18 8.66 3.27
C ALA A 155 12.62 9.65 2.18
N ILE A 156 12.81 9.18 0.94
CA ILE A 156 13.12 10.02 -0.21
C ILE A 156 12.02 11.06 -0.43
N TRP A 157 10.75 10.64 -0.41
CA TRP A 157 9.61 11.55 -0.54
C TRP A 157 9.63 12.65 0.52
N PHE A 158 9.87 12.28 1.78
CA PHE A 158 9.93 13.22 2.89
C PHE A 158 11.10 14.20 2.75
N VAL A 159 12.27 13.73 2.33
CA VAL A 159 13.43 14.59 2.01
C VAL A 159 13.10 15.55 0.87
N CYS A 160 12.43 15.08 -0.19
CA CYS A 160 11.99 15.95 -1.29
C CYS A 160 11.00 17.04 -0.82
N MET A 161 10.06 16.70 0.07
CA MET A 161 9.14 17.70 0.64
C MET A 161 9.85 18.71 1.52
N GLN A 162 10.77 18.27 2.39
CA GLN A 162 11.58 19.19 3.19
C GLN A 162 12.43 20.09 2.31
N TRP A 163 13.01 19.54 1.25
CA TRP A 163 13.77 20.32 0.28
C TRP A 163 12.90 21.37 -0.42
N ALA A 164 11.70 20.99 -0.88
CA ALA A 164 10.74 21.92 -1.46
C ALA A 164 10.34 23.03 -0.47
N ALA A 165 10.10 22.69 0.80
CA ALA A 165 9.80 23.67 1.85
C ALA A 165 10.98 24.62 2.12
N ARG A 166 12.21 24.10 2.16
CA ARG A 166 13.41 24.91 2.36
C ARG A 166 13.62 25.91 1.21
N VAL A 167 13.43 25.48 -0.03
CA VAL A 167 13.66 26.33 -1.22
C VAL A 167 12.57 27.40 -1.38
N ASN A 168 11.30 27.07 -1.12
CA ASN A 168 10.19 27.97 -1.45
C ASN A 168 9.60 28.74 -0.26
N ILE A 169 9.81 28.27 0.97
CA ILE A 169 9.21 28.87 2.17
C ILE A 169 10.32 29.39 3.08
N VAL A 170 11.17 28.50 3.61
CA VAL A 170 12.14 28.88 4.65
C VAL A 170 13.23 29.80 4.11
N GLY A 171 13.78 29.50 2.92
CA GLY A 171 14.83 30.29 2.28
C GLY A 171 14.39 31.73 1.97
N PRO A 172 13.26 31.93 1.27
CA PRO A 172 12.71 33.27 1.01
C PRO A 172 12.44 34.07 2.29
N ILE A 173 11.82 33.45 3.31
CA ILE A 173 11.56 34.11 4.60
C ILE A 173 12.87 34.56 5.26
N ALA A 174 13.90 33.70 5.26
CA ALA A 174 15.21 34.03 5.83
C ALA A 174 15.93 35.17 5.07
N ALA A 175 15.65 35.34 3.78
CA ALA A 175 16.16 36.43 2.95
C ALA A 175 15.30 37.71 3.02
N GLY A 176 14.25 37.74 3.86
CA GLY A 176 13.33 38.86 3.97
C GLY A 176 12.31 38.97 2.83
N GLY A 177 12.17 37.93 2.00
CA GLY A 177 11.20 37.84 0.92
C GLY A 177 9.91 37.11 1.32
N GLU A 178 8.89 37.18 0.46
CA GLU A 178 7.63 36.47 0.66
C GLU A 178 7.74 34.96 0.32
N PRO A 179 7.06 34.08 1.07
CA PRO A 179 7.05 32.65 0.78
C PRO A 179 6.33 32.34 -0.54
N ASN A 180 6.99 31.57 -1.41
CA ASN A 180 6.43 31.14 -2.69
C ASN A 180 5.61 29.84 -2.52
N LEU A 181 4.37 29.98 -2.04
CA LEU A 181 3.47 28.84 -1.85
C LEU A 181 3.14 28.11 -3.15
N VAL A 182 3.04 28.83 -4.26
CA VAL A 182 2.77 28.23 -5.59
C VAL A 182 3.92 27.33 -6.01
N GLY A 183 5.17 27.81 -5.88
CA GLY A 183 6.38 27.03 -6.16
C GLY A 183 6.52 25.80 -5.27
N TYR A 184 6.18 25.93 -3.98
CA TYR A 184 6.12 24.80 -3.05
C TYR A 184 5.12 23.73 -3.52
N CYS A 185 3.87 24.12 -3.78
CA CYS A 185 2.82 23.20 -4.23
C CYS A 185 3.19 22.52 -5.55
N ALA A 186 3.72 23.28 -6.53
CA ALA A 186 4.16 22.73 -7.81
C ALA A 186 5.26 21.67 -7.65
N MET A 187 6.28 21.94 -6.83
CA MET A 187 7.35 20.96 -6.56
C MET A 187 6.84 19.73 -5.82
N VAL A 188 5.95 19.90 -4.84
CA VAL A 188 5.37 18.78 -4.08
C VAL A 188 4.54 17.88 -5.01
N ILE A 189 3.73 18.47 -5.90
CA ILE A 189 2.92 17.71 -6.87
C ILE A 189 3.83 16.95 -7.82
N VAL A 190 4.78 17.62 -8.47
CA VAL A 190 5.69 17.00 -9.45
C VAL A 190 6.55 15.93 -8.78
N GLY A 191 7.10 16.20 -7.60
CA GLY A 191 7.92 15.24 -6.84
C GLY A 191 7.12 14.02 -6.40
N THR A 192 5.89 14.21 -5.91
CA THR A 192 5.01 13.11 -5.48
C THR A 192 4.57 12.25 -6.66
N LEU A 193 4.12 12.87 -7.77
CA LEU A 193 3.72 12.14 -8.98
C LEU A 193 4.90 11.42 -9.65
N GLY A 194 6.07 12.05 -9.69
CA GLY A 194 7.30 11.47 -10.21
C GLY A 194 7.72 10.24 -9.41
N LEU A 195 7.77 10.35 -8.08
CA LEU A 195 8.11 9.23 -7.20
C LEU A 195 7.06 8.11 -7.26
N PHE A 196 5.78 8.45 -7.29
CA PHE A 196 4.71 7.45 -7.47
C PHE A 196 4.87 6.67 -8.77
N SER A 197 5.16 7.37 -9.88
CA SER A 197 5.38 6.76 -11.19
C SER A 197 6.63 5.86 -11.19
N LEU A 198 7.73 6.32 -10.61
CA LEU A 198 8.94 5.51 -10.44
C LEU A 198 8.68 4.26 -9.60
N TRP A 199 7.95 4.39 -8.50
CA TRP A 199 7.57 3.26 -7.66
C TRP A 199 6.64 2.27 -8.39
N ALA A 200 5.67 2.76 -9.15
CA ALA A 200 4.79 1.91 -9.97
C ALA A 200 5.59 1.10 -11.01
N ILE A 201 6.61 1.70 -11.61
CA ILE A 201 7.49 1.05 -12.61
C ILE A 201 8.52 0.13 -11.94
N ALA A 202 8.99 0.41 -10.73
CA ALA A 202 9.99 -0.42 -10.06
C ALA A 202 9.38 -1.60 -9.27
N SER A 203 8.18 -1.42 -8.71
CA SER A 203 7.59 -2.36 -7.75
C SER A 203 7.08 -3.68 -8.33
N TRP A 204 6.95 -3.81 -9.65
CA TRP A 204 6.55 -5.09 -10.27
C TRP A 204 7.62 -6.17 -10.03
N GLY A 205 8.92 -5.83 -10.15
CA GLY A 205 10.02 -6.78 -9.96
C GLY A 205 10.06 -7.35 -8.54
N LEU A 206 9.84 -6.48 -7.54
CA LEU A 206 9.69 -6.86 -6.14
C LEU A 206 8.45 -7.71 -5.87
N SER A 207 7.41 -7.59 -6.69
CA SER A 207 6.16 -8.34 -6.53
C SER A 207 6.20 -9.71 -7.21
N VAL A 208 7.00 -9.89 -8.27
CA VAL A 208 7.10 -11.12 -9.05
C VAL A 208 8.17 -12.08 -8.51
N ALA A 209 9.27 -11.56 -7.95
CA ALA A 209 10.33 -12.39 -7.39
C ALA A 209 9.84 -13.42 -6.32
N PRO A 210 8.92 -13.08 -5.39
CA PRO A 210 8.34 -14.04 -4.44
C PRO A 210 7.61 -15.21 -5.12
N LEU A 211 6.89 -14.91 -6.20
CA LEU A 211 6.10 -15.88 -6.96
C LEU A 211 7.00 -16.85 -7.73
N LEU A 212 8.06 -16.33 -8.38
CA LEU A 212 9.07 -17.16 -9.04
C LEU A 212 9.86 -18.04 -8.07
N ALA A 213 10.12 -17.54 -6.86
CA ALA A 213 10.79 -18.32 -5.82
C ALA A 213 10.00 -19.59 -5.44
N MET A 214 8.67 -19.49 -5.38
CA MET A 214 7.78 -20.60 -5.05
C MET A 214 7.54 -21.54 -6.23
N LEU A 215 7.48 -21.01 -7.46
CA LEU A 215 7.27 -21.80 -8.67
C LEU A 215 8.49 -22.64 -9.04
N ARG A 216 9.69 -22.04 -9.05
CA ARG A 216 10.92 -22.68 -9.54
C ARG A 216 11.82 -23.25 -8.44
N ASP A 217 11.38 -23.19 -7.19
CA ASP A 217 12.18 -23.66 -6.04
C ASP A 217 13.59 -23.01 -6.01
N ILE A 218 13.65 -21.70 -6.30
CA ILE A 218 14.91 -20.93 -6.39
C ILE A 218 15.13 -20.01 -5.18
N GLY A 219 16.39 -19.71 -4.89
CA GLY A 219 16.80 -18.83 -3.79
C GLY A 219 16.72 -17.34 -4.14
N VAL A 220 16.81 -16.45 -3.14
CA VAL A 220 16.58 -14.99 -3.23
C VAL A 220 17.24 -14.33 -4.45
N GLY A 221 18.56 -14.49 -4.60
CA GLY A 221 19.32 -13.85 -5.68
C GLY A 221 18.93 -14.37 -7.07
N LYS A 222 18.68 -15.68 -7.19
CA LYS A 222 18.22 -16.30 -8.43
C LYS A 222 16.79 -15.86 -8.77
N SER A 223 15.92 -15.65 -7.79
CA SER A 223 14.55 -15.14 -7.98
C SER A 223 14.53 -13.72 -8.53
N PHE A 224 15.40 -12.83 -8.03
CA PHE A 224 15.53 -11.48 -8.59
C PHE A 224 16.11 -11.50 -10.00
N ALA A 225 17.19 -12.25 -10.22
CA ALA A 225 17.78 -12.38 -11.55
C ALA A 225 16.75 -12.94 -12.56
N ALA A 226 15.95 -13.93 -12.15
CA ALA A 226 14.87 -14.47 -12.97
C ALA A 226 13.78 -13.42 -13.23
N ALA A 227 13.38 -12.64 -12.23
CA ALA A 227 12.38 -11.57 -12.40
C ALA A 227 12.83 -10.50 -13.41
N PHE A 228 14.11 -10.11 -13.41
CA PHE A 228 14.63 -9.14 -14.39
C PHE A 228 14.84 -9.72 -15.79
N ARG A 229 14.91 -11.05 -15.93
CA ARG A 229 15.08 -11.77 -17.20
C ARG A 229 13.76 -12.16 -17.88
N LEU A 230 12.61 -11.70 -17.38
CA LEU A 230 11.27 -12.05 -17.89
C LEU A 230 10.95 -11.56 -19.33
N GLY A 231 11.86 -10.87 -20.01
CA GLY A 231 11.72 -10.49 -21.42
C GLY A 231 10.37 -9.82 -21.74
N PRO A 232 9.58 -10.34 -22.70
CA PRO A 232 8.33 -9.72 -23.14
C PRO A 232 7.22 -9.69 -22.07
N LEU A 233 7.28 -10.56 -21.06
CA LEU A 233 6.32 -10.55 -19.93
C LEU A 233 6.43 -9.30 -19.06
N LYS A 234 7.60 -8.64 -19.04
CA LYS A 234 7.85 -7.44 -18.23
C LYS A 234 6.83 -6.34 -18.52
N SER A 235 6.52 -6.10 -19.80
CA SER A 235 5.58 -5.06 -20.21
C SER A 235 4.16 -5.33 -19.68
N LYS A 236 3.71 -6.59 -19.76
CA LYS A 236 2.38 -7.01 -19.26
C LYS A 236 2.27 -6.97 -17.75
N LEU A 237 3.32 -7.40 -17.04
CA LEU A 237 3.38 -7.34 -15.58
C LEU A 237 3.39 -5.89 -15.08
N MET A 238 4.09 -5.00 -15.80
CA MET A 238 4.10 -3.56 -15.54
C MET A 238 2.72 -2.94 -15.80
N GLU A 239 2.04 -3.31 -16.88
CA GLU A 239 0.66 -2.88 -17.20
C GLU A 239 -0.30 -3.25 -16.05
N ILE A 240 -0.29 -4.52 -15.62
CA ILE A 240 -1.12 -4.95 -14.48
C ILE A 240 -0.75 -4.18 -13.21
N ASN A 241 0.54 -3.97 -12.93
CA ASN A 241 0.94 -3.24 -11.72
C ASN A 241 0.49 -1.77 -11.75
N LEU A 242 0.52 -1.13 -12.92
CA LEU A 242 0.05 0.25 -13.12
C LEU A 242 -1.47 0.34 -12.92
N VAL A 243 -2.24 -0.55 -13.57
CA VAL A 243 -3.71 -0.63 -13.39
C VAL A 243 -4.06 -0.81 -11.92
N MET A 244 -3.32 -1.67 -11.22
CA MET A 244 -3.50 -1.88 -9.78
C MET A 244 -3.16 -0.66 -8.93
N GLY A 245 -2.20 0.17 -9.36
CA GLY A 245 -1.93 1.46 -8.76
C GLY A 245 -3.11 2.42 -8.90
N ILE A 246 -3.69 2.52 -10.10
CA ILE A 246 -4.87 3.36 -10.39
C ILE A 246 -6.06 2.90 -9.55
N VAL A 247 -6.34 1.60 -9.50
CA VAL A 247 -7.43 1.03 -8.69
C VAL A 247 -7.26 1.40 -7.22
N LYS A 248 -6.04 1.33 -6.67
CA LYS A 248 -5.80 1.73 -5.28
C LYS A 248 -6.06 3.21 -5.02
N ILE A 249 -5.64 4.09 -5.92
CA ILE A 249 -5.94 5.52 -5.82
C ILE A 249 -7.46 5.72 -5.86
N ALA A 250 -8.15 5.07 -6.81
CA ALA A 250 -9.61 5.15 -6.92
C ALA A 250 -10.32 4.67 -5.64
N LEU A 251 -9.84 3.58 -5.01
CA LEU A 251 -10.38 3.10 -3.73
C LEU A 251 -10.16 4.11 -2.59
N ILE A 252 -9.01 4.77 -2.54
CA ILE A 252 -8.74 5.82 -1.55
C ILE A 252 -9.68 7.01 -1.78
N VAL A 253 -9.82 7.47 -3.02
CA VAL A 253 -10.74 8.57 -3.37
C VAL A 253 -12.18 8.19 -3.03
N LEU A 254 -12.61 6.97 -3.34
CA LEU A 254 -13.95 6.49 -2.99
C LEU A 254 -14.15 6.45 -1.47
N ALA A 255 -13.16 5.97 -0.71
CA ALA A 255 -13.21 5.97 0.75
C ALA A 255 -13.31 7.41 1.31
N MET A 256 -12.60 8.37 0.71
CA MET A 256 -12.68 9.78 1.08
C MET A 256 -14.08 10.36 0.80
N VAL A 257 -14.63 10.14 -0.40
CA VAL A 257 -15.97 10.61 -0.78
C VAL A 257 -17.05 10.01 0.13
N LEU A 258 -16.97 8.69 0.39
CA LEU A 258 -17.88 8.03 1.32
C LEU A 258 -17.75 8.58 2.73
N SER A 259 -16.53 8.89 3.19
CA SER A 259 -16.29 9.49 4.51
C SER A 259 -16.86 10.90 4.63
N ALA A 260 -16.93 11.65 3.53
CA ALA A 260 -17.49 13.00 3.47
C ALA A 260 -19.02 13.03 3.22
N THR A 261 -19.63 11.90 2.82
CA THR A 261 -21.06 11.82 2.47
C THR A 261 -22.00 12.26 3.61
N PRO A 262 -21.70 12.00 4.90
CA PRO A 262 -22.55 12.49 6.00
C PRO A 262 -22.53 14.01 6.24
N LEU A 263 -21.54 14.74 5.72
CA LEU A 263 -21.34 16.16 6.06
C LEU A 263 -22.54 17.06 5.75
N PRO A 264 -23.28 16.89 4.62
CA PRO A 264 -24.47 17.70 4.34
C PRO A 264 -25.66 17.38 5.25
N PHE A 265 -25.60 16.30 6.03
CA PHE A 265 -26.69 15.83 6.88
C PHE A 265 -26.41 16.14 8.36
N GLU A 266 -26.07 17.40 8.66
CA GLU A 266 -25.69 17.85 10.02
C GLU A 266 -26.73 17.48 11.09
N ALA A 267 -28.03 17.44 10.73
CA ALA A 267 -29.11 17.04 11.62
C ALA A 267 -29.04 15.57 12.10
N VAL A 268 -28.30 14.70 11.39
CA VAL A 268 -28.16 13.26 11.69
C VAL A 268 -26.69 12.88 11.99
N ALA A 269 -25.73 13.74 11.66
CA ALA A 269 -24.29 13.55 11.81
C ALA A 269 -23.81 13.69 13.28
N THR A 270 -24.39 12.91 14.18
CA THR A 270 -23.90 12.82 15.57
C THR A 270 -22.46 12.28 15.59
N PRO A 271 -21.63 12.65 16.59
CA PRO A 271 -20.26 12.13 16.71
C PRO A 271 -20.18 10.60 16.72
N GLN A 272 -21.16 9.95 17.36
CA GLN A 272 -21.27 8.49 17.41
C GLN A 272 -21.57 7.90 16.03
N PHE A 273 -22.52 8.49 15.29
CA PHE A 273 -22.83 8.07 13.93
C PHE A 273 -21.61 8.19 13.01
N LEU A 274 -20.91 9.33 13.03
CA LEU A 274 -19.70 9.55 12.22
C LEU A 274 -18.60 8.53 12.54
N THR A 275 -18.41 8.19 13.82
CA THR A 275 -17.41 7.19 14.24
C THR A 275 -17.72 5.82 13.64
N TRP A 276 -18.97 5.36 13.75
CA TRP A 276 -19.39 4.07 13.17
C TRP A 276 -19.38 4.08 11.65
N TRP A 277 -19.74 5.21 11.03
CA TRP A 277 -19.69 5.37 9.58
C TRP A 277 -18.25 5.27 9.05
N TRP A 278 -17.32 6.02 9.64
CA TRP A 278 -15.91 5.97 9.27
C TRP A 278 -15.29 4.60 9.53
N ALA A 279 -15.66 3.93 10.63
CA ALA A 279 -15.27 2.55 10.88
C ALA A 279 -15.77 1.61 9.78
N GLY A 280 -17.05 1.72 9.39
CA GLY A 280 -17.63 0.92 8.31
C GLY A 280 -16.95 1.15 6.96
N VAL A 281 -16.75 2.41 6.56
CA VAL A 281 -16.04 2.78 5.32
C VAL A 281 -14.61 2.24 5.33
N THR A 282 -13.92 2.32 6.46
CA THR A 282 -12.55 1.80 6.62
C THR A 282 -12.50 0.28 6.45
N VAL A 283 -13.46 -0.46 7.04
CA VAL A 283 -13.56 -1.92 6.87
C VAL A 283 -13.82 -2.29 5.42
N ILE A 284 -14.76 -1.61 4.76
CA ILE A 284 -15.08 -1.83 3.34
C ILE A 284 -13.85 -1.57 2.47
N TYR A 285 -13.13 -0.48 2.74
CA TYR A 285 -11.89 -0.14 2.04
C TYR A 285 -10.84 -1.26 2.19
N PHE A 286 -10.62 -1.78 3.41
CA PHE A 286 -9.65 -2.86 3.61
C PHE A 286 -10.04 -4.14 2.89
N VAL A 287 -11.31 -4.56 2.97
CA VAL A 287 -11.79 -5.77 2.28
C VAL A 287 -11.65 -5.62 0.76
N ALA A 288 -12.03 -4.46 0.20
CA ALA A 288 -11.88 -4.19 -1.23
C ALA A 288 -10.40 -4.18 -1.65
N SER A 289 -9.54 -3.51 -0.90
CA SER A 289 -8.09 -3.46 -1.14
C SER A 289 -7.46 -4.85 -1.13
N ASP A 290 -7.89 -5.72 -0.21
CA ASP A 290 -7.41 -7.10 -0.09
C ASP A 290 -7.87 -7.97 -1.25
N PHE A 291 -9.14 -7.85 -1.66
CA PHE A 291 -9.68 -8.52 -2.85
C PHE A 291 -8.82 -8.22 -4.10
N PHE A 292 -8.55 -6.93 -4.34
CA PHE A 292 -7.75 -6.49 -5.46
C PHE A 292 -6.28 -6.94 -5.36
N HIS A 293 -5.75 -7.08 -4.14
CA HIS A 293 -4.42 -7.65 -3.94
C HIS A 293 -4.34 -9.11 -4.37
N VAL A 294 -5.33 -9.91 -3.97
CA VAL A 294 -5.43 -11.32 -4.35
C VAL A 294 -5.59 -11.45 -5.87
N ALA A 295 -6.49 -10.68 -6.48
CA ALA A 295 -6.68 -10.68 -7.93
C ALA A 295 -5.39 -10.42 -8.70
N ARG A 296 -4.56 -9.48 -8.22
CA ARG A 296 -3.24 -9.22 -8.81
C ARG A 296 -2.29 -10.42 -8.72
N LEU A 297 -2.27 -11.13 -7.58
CA LEU A 297 -1.42 -12.31 -7.40
C LEU A 297 -1.85 -13.46 -8.32
N VAL A 298 -3.16 -13.69 -8.41
CA VAL A 298 -3.72 -14.72 -9.32
C VAL A 298 -3.42 -14.37 -10.78
N ALA A 299 -3.57 -13.10 -11.17
CA ALA A 299 -3.25 -12.65 -12.53
C ALA A 299 -1.77 -12.88 -12.88
N TYR A 300 -0.85 -12.69 -11.93
CA TYR A 300 0.57 -12.99 -12.14
C TYR A 300 0.83 -14.48 -12.32
N LEU A 301 0.15 -15.34 -11.56
CA LEU A 301 0.26 -16.80 -11.73
C LEU A 301 -0.28 -17.26 -13.09
N GLU A 302 -1.45 -16.77 -13.51
CA GLU A 302 -2.03 -17.15 -14.79
C GLU A 302 -1.19 -16.67 -15.98
N LEU A 303 -0.73 -15.42 -15.95
CA LEU A 303 0.12 -14.87 -16.99
C LEU A 303 1.44 -15.64 -17.12
N TRP A 304 2.00 -16.05 -15.98
CA TRP A 304 3.21 -16.88 -15.96
C TRP A 304 2.99 -18.25 -16.62
N ARG A 305 1.91 -18.94 -16.24
CA ARG A 305 1.57 -20.26 -16.81
C ARG A 305 1.32 -20.19 -18.31
N ALA A 306 0.63 -19.15 -18.77
CA ALA A 306 0.39 -18.93 -20.20
C ALA A 306 1.72 -18.80 -20.98
N TYR A 307 2.70 -18.11 -20.39
CA TYR A 307 4.01 -17.96 -21.00
C TYR A 307 4.84 -19.24 -21.00
N GLU A 308 4.88 -19.99 -19.90
CA GLU A 308 5.57 -21.29 -19.88
C GLU A 308 4.95 -22.27 -20.88
N GLY A 309 3.61 -22.31 -20.96
CA GLY A 309 2.88 -23.10 -21.96
C GLY A 309 3.18 -22.69 -23.42
N SER A 310 3.40 -21.40 -23.69
CA SER A 310 3.80 -20.92 -25.03
C SER A 310 5.29 -21.10 -25.34
N SER A 311 6.14 -21.28 -24.33
CA SER A 311 7.60 -21.48 -24.52
C SER A 311 7.99 -22.94 -24.72
N LEU A 312 7.06 -23.87 -24.43
CA LEU A 312 7.22 -25.33 -24.58
C LEU A 312 6.53 -25.86 -25.86
N GLY A 313 5.91 -24.99 -26.66
CA GLY A 313 5.33 -25.31 -27.97
C GLY A 313 6.06 -24.55 -29.07
#